data_AF-A0A4P6DW17-F1
#
_entry.id   AF-A0A4P6DW17-F1
#
_cell.length_a   1.000
_cell.length_b   1.000
_cell.length_c   1.000
_cell.angle_alpha   90.00
_cell.angle_beta   90.00
_cell.angle_gamma   90.00
#
_symmetry.space_group_name_H-M   'P 1'
#
loop_
_entity.id
_entity.type
_entity.pdbx_description
1 polymer ?
#
loop_
_entity_poly.entity_id
_entity_poly.type
_entity_poly.pdbx_seq_one_letter_code
_entity_poly.pdbx_strand_id
1 'polypeptide(L)'
;MDMRVENGNLILTDGNDSTLIPLDVLAAWRQLVACADDVESVAAILAHKDPGMYPDGSTAFTPAYRELDRQALLDRNQESRAARVRAISPMGALVADGRMETRRLLGLSTVQTFTLAMVDETGQSDERTIPLPENIDADKLAELLAEPDTQTLIRQGETDFLAQFTPRQ
;
A
#
# COMPACT_ATOMS: atom_id res chain seq x y z
N MET A 1 -9.14 -18.31 10.07
CA MET A 1 -9.06 -17.06 10.87
C MET A 1 -10.42 -16.38 10.84
N ASP A 2 -10.89 -15.81 11.97
CA ASP A 2 -12.10 -14.98 11.96
C ASP A 2 -11.76 -13.52 11.64
N MET A 3 -12.64 -12.83 10.94
CA MET A 3 -12.40 -11.48 10.41
C MET A 3 -13.67 -10.65 10.53
N ARG A 4 -13.52 -9.43 11.04
CA ARG A 4 -14.61 -8.45 11.14
C ARG A 4 -14.06 -7.03 11.14
N VAL A 5 -14.90 -6.07 10.76
CA VAL A 5 -14.60 -4.64 10.89
C VAL A 5 -15.37 -4.09 12.08
N GLU A 6 -14.66 -3.41 12.98
CA GLU A 6 -15.27 -2.83 14.17
C GLU A 6 -14.53 -1.54 14.57
N ASN A 7 -15.27 -0.47 14.85
CA ASN A 7 -14.74 0.83 15.29
C ASN A 7 -13.58 1.37 14.43
N GLY A 8 -13.67 1.20 13.10
CA GLY A 8 -12.63 1.65 12.15
C GLY A 8 -11.37 0.79 12.10
N ASN A 9 -11.43 -0.44 12.65
CA ASN A 9 -10.33 -1.40 12.58
C ASN A 9 -10.81 -2.68 11.89
N LEU A 10 -9.95 -3.23 11.04
CA LEU A 10 -10.02 -4.63 10.65
C LEU A 10 -9.43 -5.47 11.79
N ILE A 11 -10.23 -6.40 12.32
CA ILE A 11 -9.83 -7.31 13.40
C ILE A 11 -9.70 -8.70 12.81
N LEU A 12 -8.49 -9.26 12.89
CA LEU A 12 -8.19 -10.62 12.47
C LEU A 12 -7.93 -11.47 13.73
N THR A 13 -8.74 -12.48 13.98
CA THR A 13 -8.64 -13.33 15.19
C THR A 13 -8.23 -14.75 14.81
N ASP A 14 -7.15 -15.24 15.42
CA ASP A 14 -6.69 -16.64 15.30
C ASP A 14 -6.54 -17.26 16.70
N GLY A 15 -7.53 -18.05 17.11
CA GLY A 15 -7.59 -18.59 18.47
C GLY A 15 -7.64 -17.49 19.53
N ASN A 16 -6.58 -17.36 20.33
CA ASN A 16 -6.45 -16.34 21.37
C ASN A 16 -5.73 -15.06 20.90
N ASP A 17 -5.12 -15.09 19.71
CA ASP A 17 -4.39 -13.95 19.16
C ASP A 17 -5.30 -13.10 18.30
N SER A 18 -5.18 -11.77 18.44
CA SER A 18 -5.94 -10.80 17.65
C SER A 18 -5.01 -9.74 17.10
N THR A 19 -5.03 -9.59 15.78
CA THR A 19 -4.34 -8.52 15.07
C THR A 19 -5.34 -7.43 14.74
N LEU A 20 -5.02 -6.21 15.16
CA LEU A 20 -5.80 -5.00 14.91
C LEU A 20 -5.11 -4.19 13.82
N ILE A 21 -5.80 -3.95 12.72
CA ILE A 21 -5.32 -3.13 11.61
C ILE A 21 -6.27 -1.94 11.45
N PRO A 22 -5.85 -0.72 11.83
CA PRO A 22 -6.63 0.47 11.55
C PRO A 22 -6.84 0.68 10.05
N LEU A 23 -8.06 1.04 9.63
CA LEU A 23 -8.40 1.20 8.21
C LEU A 23 -7.68 2.39 7.55
N ASP A 24 -7.34 3.41 8.33
CA ASP A 24 -6.53 4.55 7.88
C ASP A 24 -5.06 4.15 7.62
N VAL A 25 -4.51 3.26 8.45
CA VAL A 25 -3.19 2.67 8.24
C VAL A 25 -3.18 1.83 6.97
N LEU A 26 -4.23 1.06 6.71
CA LEU A 26 -4.37 0.30 5.46
C LEU A 26 -4.26 1.22 4.24
N ALA A 27 -4.96 2.35 4.26
CA ALA A 27 -4.88 3.35 3.20
C ALA A 27 -3.47 3.96 3.03
N ALA A 28 -2.78 4.27 4.13
CA ALA A 28 -1.40 4.75 4.09
C ALA A 28 -0.44 3.70 3.48
N TRP A 29 -0.59 2.43 3.86
CA TRP A 29 0.21 1.33 3.33
C TRP A 29 0.01 1.13 1.83
N ARG A 30 -1.22 1.28 1.34
CA ARG A 30 -1.52 1.25 -0.09
C ARG A 30 -0.65 2.26 -0.85
N GLN A 31 -0.55 3.48 -0.33
CA GLN A 31 0.24 4.57 -0.94
C GLN A 31 1.74 4.36 -0.79
N LEU A 32 2.22 3.87 0.36
CA LEU A 32 3.65 3.74 0.65
C LEU A 32 4.30 2.53 -0.05
N VAL A 33 3.54 1.46 -0.24
CA VAL A 33 4.04 0.17 -0.72
C VAL A 33 3.55 -0.12 -2.15
N ALA A 34 2.78 0.80 -2.74
CA ALA A 34 2.18 0.68 -4.08
C ALA A 34 1.38 -0.62 -4.24
N CYS A 35 0.50 -0.91 -3.27
CA CYS A 35 -0.39 -2.06 -3.34
C CYS A 35 -1.50 -1.81 -4.38
N ALA A 36 -1.88 -2.86 -5.11
CA ALA A 36 -2.92 -2.84 -6.12
C ALA A 36 -4.31 -2.63 -5.51
N ASP A 37 -4.58 -3.23 -4.35
CA ASP A 37 -5.84 -3.12 -3.64
C ASP A 37 -5.70 -3.15 -2.10
N ASP A 38 -6.85 -3.03 -1.43
CA ASP A 38 -6.93 -2.98 0.02
C ASP A 38 -6.56 -4.35 0.63
N VAL A 39 -6.84 -5.44 -0.08
CA VAL A 39 -6.49 -6.81 0.31
C VAL A 39 -4.98 -7.02 0.29
N GLU A 40 -4.29 -6.59 -0.77
CA GLU A 40 -2.83 -6.63 -0.85
C GLU A 40 -2.19 -5.72 0.21
N SER A 41 -2.85 -4.62 0.59
CA SER A 41 -2.40 -3.76 1.69
C SER A 41 -2.44 -4.50 3.04
N VAL A 42 -3.49 -5.28 3.31
CA VAL A 42 -3.53 -6.18 4.47
C VAL A 42 -2.43 -7.24 4.39
N ALA A 43 -2.25 -7.87 3.23
CA ALA A 43 -1.18 -8.85 3.02
C ALA A 43 0.20 -8.26 3.30
N ALA A 44 0.46 -7.03 2.83
CA ALA A 44 1.69 -6.29 3.09
C ALA A 44 1.91 -6.06 4.59
N ILE A 45 0.88 -5.60 5.30
CA ILE A 45 0.94 -5.35 6.75
C ILE A 45 1.22 -6.64 7.52
N LEU A 46 0.65 -7.77 7.11
CA LEU A 46 0.88 -9.05 7.80
C LEU A 46 2.26 -9.66 7.48
N ALA A 47 2.77 -9.45 6.27
CA ALA A 47 4.00 -10.08 5.80
C ALA A 47 5.27 -9.26 6.05
N HIS A 48 5.15 -7.95 6.34
CA HIS A 48 6.30 -7.07 6.42
C HIS A 48 7.29 -7.48 7.51
N LYS A 49 8.57 -7.23 7.23
CA LYS A 49 9.65 -7.39 8.20
C LYS A 49 10.29 -6.02 8.38
N ASP A 50 9.78 -5.25 9.33
CA ASP A 50 10.34 -3.92 9.61
C ASP A 50 11.76 -4.07 10.18
N PRO A 51 12.81 -3.62 9.45
CA PRO A 51 14.18 -3.63 9.97
C PRO A 51 14.40 -2.56 11.05
N GLY A 52 13.42 -1.68 11.30
CA GLY A 52 13.52 -0.56 12.20
C GLY A 52 14.30 0.60 11.57
N MET A 53 14.94 1.40 12.44
CA MET A 53 15.69 2.58 12.03
C MET A 53 17.11 2.21 11.60
N TYR A 54 17.54 2.72 10.45
CA TYR A 54 18.89 2.58 9.94
C TYR A 54 19.87 3.53 10.65
N PRO A 55 21.21 3.28 10.58
CA PRO A 55 22.22 4.13 11.22
C PRO A 55 22.22 5.60 10.78
N ASP A 56 21.70 5.90 9.59
CA ASP A 56 21.56 7.25 9.06
C ASP A 56 20.28 7.97 9.52
N GLY A 57 19.48 7.33 10.38
CA GLY A 57 18.20 7.82 10.89
C GLY A 57 17.02 7.61 9.94
N SER A 58 17.24 6.99 8.78
CA SER A 58 16.15 6.64 7.86
C SER A 58 15.40 5.37 8.31
N THR A 59 14.22 5.17 7.74
CA THR A 59 13.38 3.98 7.92
C THR A 59 13.12 3.31 6.57
N ALA A 60 12.61 2.07 6.58
CA ALA A 60 12.21 1.37 5.36
C ALA A 60 11.21 2.16 4.51
N PHE A 61 10.40 3.02 5.12
CA PHE A 61 9.40 3.86 4.44
C PHE A 61 9.95 5.20 3.92
N THR A 62 11.16 5.60 4.33
CA THR A 62 11.75 6.89 3.92
C THR A 62 11.80 7.09 2.40
N PRO A 63 12.12 6.06 1.57
CA PRO A 63 12.07 6.20 0.12
C PRO A 63 10.67 6.51 -0.42
N ALA A 64 9.62 5.86 0.09
CA ALA A 64 8.24 6.12 -0.32
C ALA A 64 7.78 7.54 0.06
N TYR A 65 8.08 7.98 1.28
CA TYR A 65 7.76 9.35 1.71
C TYR A 65 8.43 10.40 0.80
N ARG A 66 9.72 10.23 0.48
CA ARG A 66 10.43 11.13 -0.46
C ARG A 66 9.82 11.12 -1.85
N GLU A 67 9.34 9.97 -2.31
CA GLU A 67 8.67 9.84 -3.61
C GLU A 67 7.31 10.56 -3.62
N LEU A 68 6.52 10.44 -2.55
CA LEU A 68 5.25 11.16 -2.40
C LEU A 68 5.46 12.68 -2.33
N ASP A 69 6.44 13.15 -1.55
CA ASP A 69 6.82 14.57 -1.52
C ASP A 69 7.20 15.08 -2.92
N ARG A 70 8.02 14.29 -3.63
CA ARG A 70 8.45 14.62 -4.99
C ARG A 70 7.28 14.66 -5.97
N GLN A 71 6.33 13.73 -5.87
CA GLN A 71 5.12 13.69 -6.70
C GLN A 71 4.22 14.89 -6.41
N ALA A 72 3.95 15.21 -5.15
CA ALA A 72 3.18 16.39 -4.77
C ALA A 72 3.81 17.70 -5.29
N LEU A 73 5.13 17.83 -5.22
CA LEU A 73 5.86 18.95 -5.82
C LEU A 73 5.75 18.99 -7.35
N LEU A 74 5.82 17.83 -8.01
CA LEU A 74 5.69 17.76 -9.46
C LEU A 74 4.28 18.10 -9.94
N ASP A 75 3.24 17.60 -9.28
CA ASP A 75 1.85 17.88 -9.65
C ASP A 75 1.57 19.39 -9.58
N ARG A 76 2.06 20.07 -8.54
CA ARG A 76 2.02 21.54 -8.45
C ARG A 76 2.77 22.24 -9.59
N ASN A 77 3.96 21.75 -9.94
CA ASN A 77 4.74 22.34 -11.03
C ASN A 77 4.13 22.01 -12.41
N GLN A 78 3.39 20.91 -12.54
CA GLN A 78 2.64 20.55 -13.75
C GLN A 78 1.35 21.35 -13.91
N GLU A 79 0.68 21.75 -12.82
CA GLU A 79 -0.36 22.81 -12.85
C GLU A 79 0.21 24.13 -13.41
N SER A 80 1.53 24.33 -13.29
CA SER A 80 2.23 25.52 -13.81
C SER A 80 2.70 25.35 -15.28
N ARG A 81 3.01 24.12 -15.73
CA ARG A 81 3.50 23.82 -17.10
C ARG A 81 3.19 22.38 -17.52
N ALA A 82 2.47 22.23 -18.64
CA ALA A 82 2.04 20.96 -19.20
C ALA A 82 3.17 19.94 -19.50
N ALA A 83 2.88 18.67 -19.13
CA ALA A 83 3.34 17.40 -19.68
C ALA A 83 4.75 16.84 -19.40
N ARG A 84 4.78 15.89 -18.43
CA ARG A 84 5.18 14.47 -18.55
C ARG A 84 6.59 14.12 -19.09
N VAL A 85 7.55 13.96 -18.18
CA VAL A 85 8.76 13.13 -18.35
C VAL A 85 9.04 12.42 -17.02
N ARG A 86 9.26 11.10 -17.02
CA ARG A 86 9.75 10.38 -15.82
C ARG A 86 11.06 11.02 -15.38
N ALA A 87 11.19 11.35 -14.10
CA ALA A 87 12.41 11.97 -13.58
C ALA A 87 13.62 11.07 -13.85
N ILE A 88 14.60 11.61 -14.54
CA ILE A 88 15.91 11.00 -14.73
C ILE A 88 16.78 11.53 -13.59
N SER A 89 17.45 10.64 -12.87
CA SER A 89 18.42 11.02 -11.84
C SER A 89 19.53 11.90 -12.45
N PRO A 90 20.26 12.68 -11.64
CA PRO A 90 21.42 13.43 -12.14
C PRO A 90 22.49 12.57 -12.86
N MET A 91 22.46 11.24 -12.66
CA MET A 91 23.34 10.26 -13.31
C MET A 91 22.74 9.59 -14.56
N GLY A 92 21.60 10.07 -15.08
CA GLY A 92 21.02 9.54 -16.32
C GLY A 92 20.19 8.26 -16.16
N ALA A 93 20.12 7.67 -14.96
CA ALA A 93 19.27 6.52 -14.68
C ALA A 93 17.83 6.96 -14.36
N LEU A 94 16.82 6.15 -14.73
CA LEU A 94 15.47 6.32 -14.22
C LEU A 94 15.50 6.34 -12.69
N VAL A 95 14.86 7.34 -12.07
CA VAL A 95 14.71 7.34 -10.61
C VAL A 95 13.91 6.09 -10.23
N ALA A 96 14.49 5.26 -9.35
CA ALA A 96 13.80 4.10 -8.81
C ALA A 96 12.56 4.57 -8.04
N ASP A 97 11.41 3.92 -8.27
CA ASP A 97 10.18 4.21 -7.53
C ASP A 97 10.44 3.95 -6.04
N GLY A 98 10.38 5.00 -5.23
CA GLY A 98 10.64 4.92 -3.80
C GLY A 98 9.71 3.95 -3.06
N ARG A 99 8.52 3.69 -3.61
CA ARG A 99 7.58 2.70 -3.07
C ARG A 99 8.05 1.27 -3.34
N MET A 100 8.63 1.02 -4.52
CA MET A 100 9.23 -0.29 -4.84
C MET A 100 10.48 -0.55 -4.01
N GLU A 101 11.28 0.48 -3.74
CA GLU A 101 12.40 0.34 -2.80
C GLU A 101 11.91 0.07 -1.37
N THR A 102 10.84 0.74 -0.95
CA THR A 102 10.19 0.48 0.36
C THR A 102 9.73 -0.97 0.48
N ARG A 103 9.10 -1.54 -0.55
CA ARG A 103 8.75 -2.97 -0.60
C ARG A 103 9.96 -3.88 -0.39
N ARG A 104 11.05 -3.60 -1.12
CA ARG A 104 12.29 -4.37 -1.03
C ARG A 104 12.88 -4.31 0.38
N LEU A 105 12.89 -3.14 1.00
CA LEU A 105 13.41 -2.93 2.36
C LEU A 105 12.56 -3.62 3.44
N LEU A 106 11.24 -3.69 3.25
CA LEU A 106 10.32 -4.42 4.12
C LEU A 106 10.34 -5.95 3.90
N GLY A 107 11.17 -6.45 2.97
CA GLY A 107 11.24 -7.86 2.63
C GLY A 107 9.97 -8.39 1.95
N LEU A 108 9.15 -7.50 1.36
CA LEU A 108 7.93 -7.85 0.67
C LEU A 108 8.24 -8.33 -0.75
N SER A 109 7.44 -9.27 -1.25
CA SER A 109 7.58 -9.74 -2.63
C SER A 109 7.40 -8.58 -3.61
N THR A 110 8.33 -8.44 -4.54
CA THR A 110 8.20 -7.57 -5.72
C THR A 110 7.88 -8.38 -6.98
N VAL A 111 7.69 -9.70 -6.83
CA VAL A 111 7.45 -10.64 -7.91
C VAL A 111 5.94 -10.84 -8.02
N GLN A 112 5.38 -10.63 -9.22
CA GLN A 112 4.04 -11.09 -9.54
C GLN A 112 4.00 -12.60 -9.33
N THR A 113 3.29 -13.04 -8.30
CA THR A 113 3.06 -14.47 -8.11
C THR A 113 2.03 -14.86 -9.17
N PHE A 114 2.49 -15.17 -10.39
CA PHE A 114 1.63 -15.78 -11.40
C PHE A 114 1.27 -17.18 -10.92
N THR A 115 0.21 -17.30 -10.12
CA THR A 115 -0.53 -18.55 -10.05
C THR A 115 -1.11 -18.75 -11.44
N LEU A 116 -0.59 -19.73 -12.19
CA LEU A 116 -1.12 -20.22 -13.48
C LEU A 116 -2.51 -20.87 -13.34
N ALA A 117 -3.36 -20.35 -12.46
CA ALA A 117 -4.70 -20.81 -12.21
C ALA A 117 -5.68 -19.70 -12.64
N MET A 118 -6.15 -19.86 -13.88
CA MET A 118 -7.37 -19.27 -14.43
C MET A 118 -7.38 -17.74 -14.55
N VAL A 119 -7.04 -17.27 -15.76
CA VAL A 119 -7.70 -16.09 -16.32
C VAL A 119 -9.19 -16.39 -16.31
N ASP A 120 -9.94 -15.82 -15.38
CA ASP A 120 -11.40 -15.86 -15.42
C ASP A 120 -11.88 -15.21 -16.73
N GLU A 121 -13.02 -15.66 -17.27
CA GLU A 121 -13.56 -15.22 -18.57
C GLU A 121 -13.89 -13.71 -18.63
N THR A 122 -13.70 -12.97 -17.52
CA THR A 122 -13.80 -11.52 -17.40
C THR A 122 -12.49 -10.75 -17.64
N GLY A 123 -11.34 -11.41 -17.77
CA GLY A 123 -10.06 -10.77 -18.08
C GLY A 123 -9.42 -9.97 -16.94
N GLN A 124 -9.86 -10.16 -15.70
CA GLN A 124 -9.16 -9.63 -14.52
C GLN A 124 -7.94 -10.50 -14.21
N SER A 125 -6.73 -9.97 -14.45
CA SER A 125 -5.52 -10.55 -13.87
C SER A 125 -5.53 -10.22 -12.38
N ASP A 126 -5.31 -11.21 -11.52
CA ASP A 126 -5.01 -10.94 -10.11
C ASP A 126 -3.64 -10.24 -10.09
N GLU A 127 -3.64 -8.90 -10.12
CA GLU A 127 -2.44 -8.05 -10.16
C GLU A 127 -1.68 -8.05 -8.82
N ARG A 128 -2.24 -8.70 -7.79
CA ARG A 128 -1.62 -8.82 -6.47
C ARG A 128 -0.29 -9.55 -6.55
N THR A 129 0.69 -9.00 -5.87
CA THR A 129 2.07 -9.49 -5.84
C THR A 129 2.51 -9.96 -4.46
N ILE A 130 1.77 -9.59 -3.41
CA ILE A 130 1.94 -10.07 -2.04
C ILE A 130 0.84 -11.09 -1.72
N PRO A 131 1.20 -12.36 -1.44
CA PRO A 131 0.21 -13.36 -1.07
C PRO A 131 -0.32 -13.12 0.34
N LEU A 132 -1.62 -13.38 0.54
CA LEU A 132 -2.21 -13.47 1.87
C LEU A 132 -1.73 -14.74 2.59
N PRO A 133 -1.67 -14.72 3.94
CA PRO A 133 -1.53 -15.92 4.75
C PRO A 133 -2.61 -16.97 4.43
N GLU A 134 -2.24 -18.26 4.40
CA GLU A 134 -3.14 -19.36 4.02
C GLU A 134 -4.37 -19.52 4.93
N ASN A 135 -4.31 -19.01 6.16
CA ASN A 135 -5.40 -19.07 7.14
C ASN A 135 -6.44 -17.93 6.97
N ILE A 136 -6.22 -17.01 6.02
CA ILE A 136 -7.10 -15.89 5.69
C ILE A 136 -7.88 -16.20 4.41
N ASP A 137 -9.20 -16.08 4.49
CA ASP A 137 -10.10 -16.21 3.34
C ASP A 137 -10.11 -14.90 2.54
N ALA A 138 -9.53 -14.94 1.34
CA ALA A 138 -9.35 -13.76 0.50
C ALA A 138 -10.69 -13.18 0.02
N ASP A 139 -11.67 -14.01 -0.29
CA ASP A 139 -12.97 -13.58 -0.81
C ASP A 139 -13.78 -12.91 0.30
N LYS A 140 -13.80 -13.51 1.49
CA LYS A 140 -14.46 -12.91 2.67
C LYS A 140 -13.79 -11.60 3.08
N LEU A 141 -12.46 -11.53 3.04
CA LEU A 141 -11.73 -10.29 3.33
C LEU A 141 -12.07 -9.20 2.30
N ALA A 142 -12.10 -9.55 1.02
CA ALA A 142 -12.47 -8.61 -0.04
C ALA A 142 -13.90 -8.10 0.14
N GLU A 143 -14.85 -8.96 0.49
CA GLU A 143 -16.24 -8.57 0.77
C GLU A 143 -16.34 -7.58 1.93
N LEU A 144 -15.67 -7.87 3.06
CA LEU A 144 -15.64 -6.99 4.23
C LEU A 144 -15.02 -5.62 3.92
N LEU A 145 -13.91 -5.61 3.17
CA LEU A 145 -13.24 -4.37 2.76
C LEU A 145 -14.04 -3.60 1.71
N ALA A 146 -14.90 -4.26 0.93
CA ALA A 146 -15.76 -3.64 -0.07
C ALA A 146 -17.06 -3.07 0.52
N GLU A 147 -17.39 -3.37 1.79
CA GLU A 147 -18.56 -2.80 2.45
C GLU A 147 -18.55 -1.27 2.38
N PRO A 148 -19.69 -0.61 2.07
CA PRO A 148 -19.72 0.85 1.83
C PRO A 148 -19.17 1.69 2.98
N ASP A 149 -19.47 1.32 4.22
CA ASP A 149 -19.02 2.04 5.41
C ASP A 149 -17.50 1.86 5.61
N THR A 150 -17.01 0.62 5.44
CA THR A 150 -15.56 0.30 5.48
C THR A 150 -14.80 1.06 4.40
N GLN A 151 -15.28 1.04 3.16
CA GLN A 151 -14.69 1.78 2.04
C GLN A 151 -14.66 3.29 2.30
N THR A 152 -15.71 3.83 2.92
CA THR A 152 -15.76 5.26 3.27
C THR A 152 -14.63 5.62 4.23
N LEU A 153 -14.39 4.78 5.25
CA LEU A 153 -13.31 5.00 6.22
C LEU A 153 -11.92 4.86 5.57
N ILE A 154 -11.71 3.87 4.71
CA ILE A 154 -10.44 3.69 3.98
C ILE A 154 -10.15 4.92 3.11
N ARG A 155 -11.13 5.40 2.33
CA ARG A 155 -10.97 6.60 1.48
C ARG A 155 -10.74 7.87 2.29
N GLN A 156 -11.39 8.00 3.44
CA GLN A 156 -11.14 9.11 4.33
C GLN A 156 -9.70 9.07 4.86
N GLY A 157 -9.24 7.90 5.31
CA GLY A 157 -7.85 7.70 5.75
C GLY A 157 -6.83 7.98 4.64
N GLU A 158 -7.12 7.57 3.41
CA GLU A 158 -6.30 7.90 2.24
C GLU A 158 -6.21 9.42 2.02
N THR A 159 -7.37 10.10 2.07
CA THR A 159 -7.46 11.55 1.91
C THR A 159 -6.66 12.27 3.00
N ASP A 160 -6.83 11.87 4.25
CA ASP A 160 -6.15 12.48 5.41
C ASP A 160 -4.64 12.20 5.37
N PHE A 161 -4.23 11.02 4.90
CA PHE A 161 -2.83 10.68 4.70
C PHE A 161 -2.20 11.55 3.60
N LEU A 162 -2.82 11.63 2.42
CA LEU A 162 -2.31 12.41 1.30
C LEU A 162 -2.31 13.93 1.58
N ALA A 163 -3.25 14.41 2.40
CA ALA A 163 -3.28 15.79 2.84
C ALA A 163 -2.01 16.22 3.60
N GLN A 164 -1.25 15.29 4.19
CA GLN A 164 0.01 15.61 4.88
C GLN A 164 1.11 16.08 3.93
N PHE A 165 1.07 15.65 2.66
CA PHE A 165 2.01 16.05 1.60
C PHE A 165 1.53 17.28 0.85
N THR A 166 0.31 17.75 1.16
CA THR A 166 -0.28 18.95 0.59
C THR A 166 -0.09 20.09 1.59
N PRO A 167 0.76 21.10 1.33
CA PRO A 167 0.92 22.20 2.28
C PRO A 167 -0.39 22.98 2.41
N ARG A 168 -0.82 23.26 3.66
CA ARG A 168 -1.92 24.19 3.95
C ARG A 168 -1.57 25.56 3.36
N GLN A 169 -2.47 26.11 2.54
CA GLN A 169 -2.33 27.46 1.99
C GLN A 169 -2.39 28.52 3.09
#